data_AF-A0AAV0RAL3-F1
#
_entry.id   AF-A0AAV0RAL3-F1
#
_cell.length_a   1.000
_cell.length_b   1.000
_cell.length_c   1.000
_cell.angle_alpha   90.00
_cell.angle_beta   90.00
_cell.angle_gamma   90.00
#
_symmetry.space_group_name_H-M   'P 1'
#
loop_
_entity.id
_entity.type
_entity.pdbx_description
1 polymer ?
#
loop_
_entity_poly.entity_id
_entity_poly.type
_entity_poly.pdbx_seq_one_letter_code
_entity_poly.pdbx_strand_id
1 'polypeptide(L)'
;MSACFLHHPLRCRPRPQLSAGYLIFSLLISSVLIARPAVLDPCSPSASCGQGLYCGNCPALGKNQPVCTRGQATVPTSIIGGLPFNKYTWLVTHNSFSIVDSPPLPGVQRLTFYNQEDSVTNQLLNGVRGLMLDMYEFNGDIWLCHSFRGQCYNFTAFQPAINTLKEVEAFLSQNPSEIITIIIEDYVHTPKGLSNLFARAGLDKYWFPVSKMPRKGDDWPTVNEMVQQNLRLLVFTSVASKEAEEGVAYQWKYMVENECKRFKFID
;
A
#
# COMPACT_ATOMS: atom_id res chain seq x y z
N MET A 1 -1.17 -0.37 6.56
CA MET A 1 -1.89 -1.42 7.31
C MET A 1 -1.00 -1.91 8.43
N SER A 2 -1.35 -1.68 9.70
CA SER A 2 -0.62 -2.32 10.79
C SER A 2 -0.89 -3.82 10.75
N ALA A 3 0.17 -4.63 10.66
CA ALA A 3 0.15 -6.10 10.64
C ALA A 3 -0.37 -6.74 11.95
N CYS A 4 -1.06 -5.96 12.79
CA CYS A 4 -1.24 -6.21 14.22
C CYS A 4 -2.68 -5.95 14.67
N PHE A 5 -3.68 -6.48 13.95
CA PHE A 5 -5.05 -6.58 14.47
C PHE A 5 -5.33 -7.97 15.04
N LEU A 6 -6.03 -8.00 16.17
CA LEU A 6 -6.55 -9.22 16.79
C LEU A 6 -7.59 -9.87 15.87
N HIS A 7 -7.25 -11.00 15.25
CA HIS A 7 -8.26 -11.90 14.73
C HIS A 7 -8.94 -12.62 15.90
N HIS A 8 -10.26 -12.45 16.06
CA HIS A 8 -11.08 -13.34 16.87
C HIS A 8 -11.12 -14.73 16.19
N PRO A 9 -10.66 -15.80 16.85
CA PRO A 9 -10.72 -17.14 16.27
C PRO A 9 -12.15 -17.69 16.33
N LEU A 10 -12.74 -17.95 15.16
CA LEU A 10 -13.84 -18.92 15.05
C LEU A 10 -13.26 -20.31 15.36
N ARG A 11 -13.61 -20.82 16.54
CA ARG A 11 -13.25 -22.17 17.00
C ARG A 11 -13.93 -23.22 16.12
N CYS A 12 -13.15 -24.05 15.45
CA CYS A 12 -13.57 -25.41 15.13
C CYS A 12 -12.68 -26.37 15.93
N ARG A 13 -13.31 -27.18 16.80
CA ARG A 13 -12.67 -28.28 17.53
C ARG A 13 -13.23 -29.63 17.03
N PRO A 14 -12.53 -30.75 17.29
CA PRO A 14 -12.34 -31.86 16.35
C PRO A 14 -13.14 -33.11 16.74
N ARG A 15 -13.04 -34.19 15.95
CA ARG A 15 -13.12 -35.57 16.47
C ARG A 15 -12.28 -36.59 15.67
N PRO A 16 -11.87 -37.72 16.32
CA PRO A 16 -10.84 -38.65 15.86
C PRO A 16 -11.41 -39.98 15.34
N GLN A 17 -10.55 -40.83 14.73
CA GLN A 17 -10.58 -42.29 14.97
C GLN A 17 -9.28 -42.97 14.47
N LEU A 18 -8.80 -43.90 15.29
CA LEU A 18 -7.64 -44.77 15.06
C LEU A 18 -8.00 -45.96 14.15
N SER A 19 -7.02 -46.47 13.40
CA SER A 19 -6.88 -47.90 13.14
C SER A 19 -5.42 -48.27 12.88
N ALA A 20 -5.04 -49.46 13.36
CA ALA A 20 -3.69 -49.92 13.61
C ALA A 20 -3.02 -50.66 12.43
N GLY A 21 -1.68 -50.65 12.46
CA GLY A 21 -0.82 -51.77 12.06
C GLY A 21 -0.33 -51.80 10.61
N TYR A 22 0.98 -51.59 10.40
CA TYR A 22 1.96 -52.61 9.96
C TYR A 22 3.35 -51.95 9.89
N LEU A 23 4.32 -52.48 10.65
CA LEU A 23 5.70 -52.00 10.72
C LEU A 23 6.49 -52.49 9.50
N ILE A 24 6.78 -51.59 8.56
CA ILE A 24 7.81 -51.77 7.53
C ILE A 24 8.98 -50.85 7.92
N PHE A 25 10.11 -51.46 8.27
CA PHE A 25 11.34 -50.76 8.65
C PHE A 25 11.97 -50.13 7.40
N SER A 26 11.48 -48.95 7.02
CA SER A 26 12.11 -48.09 6.00
C SER A 26 13.17 -47.24 6.70
N LEU A 27 14.39 -47.20 6.17
CA LEU A 27 15.39 -46.21 6.59
C LEU A 27 14.82 -44.81 6.32
N LEU A 28 14.22 -44.20 7.34
CA LEU A 28 13.86 -42.79 7.33
C LEU A 28 15.14 -41.98 7.43
N ILE A 29 15.61 -41.47 6.30
CA ILE A 29 16.39 -40.24 6.31
C ILE A 29 15.42 -39.20 6.89
N SER A 30 15.53 -38.95 8.20
CA SER A 30 14.77 -37.91 8.88
C SER A 30 15.33 -36.58 8.39
N SER A 31 14.90 -36.15 7.20
CA SER A 31 14.92 -34.74 6.86
C SER A 31 14.02 -34.07 7.89
N VAL A 32 14.63 -33.56 8.96
CA VAL A 32 13.96 -32.63 9.86
C VAL A 32 13.57 -31.45 8.98
N LEU A 33 12.33 -31.47 8.48
CA LEU A 33 11.67 -30.30 7.97
C LEU A 33 11.55 -29.38 9.18
N ILE A 34 12.56 -28.51 9.38
CA ILE A 34 12.47 -27.44 10.35
C ILE A 34 11.30 -26.58 9.86
N ALA A 35 10.13 -26.77 10.46
CA ALA A 35 8.97 -25.95 10.19
C ALA A 35 9.37 -24.51 10.46
N ARG A 36 9.37 -23.68 9.41
CA ARG A 36 9.71 -22.27 9.57
C ARG A 36 8.62 -21.61 10.42
N PRO A 37 8.99 -20.74 11.39
CA PRO A 37 8.02 -20.06 12.23
C PRO A 37 6.95 -19.34 11.40
N ALA A 38 5.69 -19.58 11.76
CA ALA A 38 4.51 -19.01 11.13
C ALA A 38 4.17 -17.64 11.72
N VAL A 39 3.14 -16.98 11.17
CA VAL A 39 2.68 -15.67 11.66
C VAL A 39 2.33 -15.75 13.15
N LEU A 40 2.83 -14.78 13.92
CA LEU A 40 2.74 -14.66 15.40
C LEU A 40 3.61 -15.60 16.22
N ASP A 41 4.35 -16.52 15.60
CA ASP A 41 5.31 -17.36 16.31
C ASP A 41 6.48 -16.51 16.81
N PRO A 42 7.06 -16.82 17.99
CA PRO A 42 8.25 -16.15 18.47
C PRO A 42 9.41 -16.29 17.48
N CYS A 43 10.20 -15.24 17.33
CA CYS A 43 11.37 -15.25 16.48
C CYS A 43 12.53 -14.50 17.12
N SER A 44 13.73 -14.72 16.59
CA SER A 44 14.94 -13.96 16.90
C SER A 44 15.56 -13.46 15.59
N PRO A 45 16.46 -12.45 15.62
CA PRO A 45 17.18 -12.01 14.43
C PRO A 45 17.96 -13.13 13.72
N SER A 46 18.29 -14.21 14.45
CA SER A 46 18.99 -15.41 13.95
C SER A 46 18.06 -16.51 13.41
N ALA A 47 16.76 -16.46 13.71
CA ALA A 47 15.78 -17.43 13.24
C ALA A 47 14.95 -16.83 12.10
N SER A 48 15.12 -17.36 10.88
CA SER A 48 14.37 -16.88 9.72
C SER A 48 12.91 -17.29 9.82
N CYS A 49 12.02 -16.30 9.85
CA CYS A 49 10.58 -16.53 9.68
C CYS A 49 10.29 -17.19 8.32
N GLY A 50 9.07 -17.72 8.15
CA GLY A 50 8.58 -18.18 6.86
C GLY A 50 8.71 -17.12 5.74
N GLN A 51 8.65 -17.55 4.48
CA GLN A 51 8.73 -16.64 3.33
C GLN A 51 7.63 -15.56 3.41
N GLY A 52 8.00 -14.31 3.12
CA GLY A 52 7.08 -13.16 3.21
C GLY A 52 6.78 -12.70 4.64
N LEU A 53 7.49 -13.25 5.63
CA LEU A 53 7.44 -12.82 7.03
C LEU A 53 8.77 -12.21 7.45
N TYR A 54 8.73 -11.24 8.37
CA TYR A 54 9.93 -10.71 9.03
C TYR A 54 9.79 -10.86 10.54
N CYS A 55 10.93 -10.89 11.23
CA CYS A 55 10.95 -10.94 12.68
C CYS A 55 10.88 -9.51 13.23
N GLY A 56 9.80 -9.17 13.92
CA GLY A 56 9.58 -7.81 14.38
C GLY A 56 8.79 -7.73 15.69
N ASN A 57 8.86 -6.57 16.33
CA ASN A 57 8.00 -6.29 17.48
C ASN A 57 6.61 -5.87 16.99
N CYS A 58 5.58 -6.30 17.71
CA CYS A 58 4.20 -5.92 17.43
C CYS A 58 3.57 -5.44 18.74
N PRO A 59 3.79 -4.17 19.13
CA PRO A 59 3.37 -3.64 20.43
C PRO A 59 1.87 -3.75 20.68
N ALA A 60 1.05 -3.66 19.63
CA ALA A 60 -0.40 -3.81 19.72
C ALA A 60 -0.86 -5.19 20.20
N LEU A 61 0.00 -6.22 20.15
CA LEU A 61 -0.29 -7.54 20.73
C LEU A 61 0.13 -7.66 22.20
N GLY A 62 0.76 -6.64 22.79
CA GLY A 62 1.25 -6.68 24.16
C GLY A 62 2.33 -7.74 24.40
N LYS A 63 3.02 -8.19 23.34
CA LYS A 63 4.09 -9.19 23.44
C LYS A 63 5.42 -8.49 23.69
N ASN A 64 6.18 -9.04 24.65
CA ASN A 64 7.51 -8.53 25.04
C ASN A 64 8.67 -9.17 24.25
N GLN A 65 8.36 -10.00 23.25
CA GLN A 65 9.34 -10.67 22.40
C GLN A 65 8.95 -10.50 20.92
N PRO A 66 9.93 -10.41 20.00
CA PRO A 66 9.65 -10.37 18.57
C PRO A 66 8.84 -11.58 18.12
N VAL A 67 7.98 -11.35 17.14
CA VAL A 67 7.19 -12.40 16.49
C VAL A 67 7.30 -12.27 14.98
N CYS A 68 7.06 -13.37 14.27
CA CYS A 68 6.97 -13.32 12.83
C CYS A 68 5.72 -12.57 12.40
N THR A 69 5.91 -11.42 11.77
CA THR A 69 4.85 -10.58 11.21
C THR A 69 4.82 -10.75 9.71
N ARG A 70 3.64 -10.64 9.10
CA ARG A 70 3.52 -10.65 7.65
C ARG A 70 4.15 -9.38 7.09
N GLY A 71 5.24 -9.53 6.35
CA GLY A 71 5.91 -8.46 5.64
C GLY A 71 5.40 -8.29 4.21
N GLN A 72 4.92 -9.37 3.58
CA GLN A 72 4.46 -9.35 2.19
C GLN A 72 2.98 -9.70 2.08
N ALA A 73 2.20 -8.77 1.52
CA ALA A 73 0.81 -8.98 1.17
C ALA A 73 0.70 -9.86 -0.08
N THR A 74 -0.39 -10.63 -0.15
CA THR A 74 -0.70 -11.39 -1.36
C THR A 74 -1.30 -10.45 -2.40
N VAL A 75 -0.66 -10.35 -3.56
CA VAL A 75 -1.17 -9.56 -4.69
C VAL A 75 -2.34 -10.32 -5.33
N PRO A 76 -3.56 -9.77 -5.40
CA PRO A 76 -4.74 -10.52 -5.84
C PRO A 76 -4.64 -11.13 -7.24
N THR A 77 -3.92 -10.46 -8.15
CA THR A 77 -3.75 -10.90 -9.55
C THR A 77 -2.88 -12.14 -9.69
N SER A 78 -2.07 -12.48 -8.67
CA SER A 78 -1.30 -13.73 -8.67
C SER A 78 -2.14 -14.94 -8.27
N ILE A 79 -3.31 -14.73 -7.67
CA ILE A 79 -4.28 -15.78 -7.31
C ILE A 79 -5.25 -16.03 -8.47
N ILE A 80 -5.85 -14.95 -8.98
CA ILE A 80 -6.83 -14.99 -10.06
C ILE A 80 -6.56 -13.84 -11.03
N GLY A 81 -6.34 -14.17 -12.29
CA GLY A 81 -6.13 -13.19 -13.37
C GLY A 81 -7.42 -12.88 -14.14
N GLY A 82 -7.39 -11.79 -14.92
CA GLY A 82 -8.42 -11.50 -15.92
C GLY A 82 -9.73 -10.89 -15.42
N LEU A 83 -9.82 -10.52 -14.14
CA LEU A 83 -10.98 -9.76 -13.65
C LEU A 83 -10.85 -8.26 -14.01
N PRO A 84 -11.98 -7.55 -14.14
CA PRO A 84 -12.01 -6.08 -14.13
C PRO A 84 -11.27 -5.50 -12.93
N PHE A 85 -10.58 -4.37 -13.11
CA PHE A 85 -9.78 -3.74 -12.05
C PHE A 85 -10.57 -3.49 -10.75
N ASN A 86 -11.84 -3.10 -10.85
CA ASN A 86 -12.75 -2.86 -9.73
C ASN A 86 -13.33 -4.12 -9.07
N LYS A 87 -12.93 -5.33 -9.51
CA LYS A 87 -13.32 -6.61 -8.88
C LYS A 87 -12.20 -7.20 -8.02
N TYR A 88 -11.08 -6.50 -7.90
CA TYR A 88 -10.00 -6.84 -6.98
C TYR A 88 -10.06 -5.99 -5.71
N THR A 89 -9.55 -6.53 -4.61
CA THR A 89 -9.28 -5.77 -3.38
C THR A 89 -7.80 -5.40 -3.34
N TRP A 90 -7.50 -4.11 -3.42
CA TRP A 90 -6.13 -3.61 -3.45
C TRP A 90 -5.69 -3.11 -2.07
N LEU A 91 -4.46 -3.43 -1.69
CA LEU A 91 -3.85 -2.85 -0.50
C LEU A 91 -3.40 -1.41 -0.79
N VAL A 92 -3.91 -0.47 0.01
CA VAL A 92 -3.59 0.96 -0.07
C VAL A 92 -2.97 1.44 1.25
N THR A 93 -1.97 2.33 1.18
CA THR A 93 -1.39 2.99 2.37
C THR A 93 -1.82 4.46 2.45
N HIS A 94 -2.21 4.89 3.65
CA HIS A 94 -2.58 6.27 3.96
C HIS A 94 -1.33 7.11 4.23
N ASN A 95 -1.16 8.24 3.56
CA ASN A 95 0.00 9.12 3.66
C ASN A 95 1.31 8.33 3.55
N SER A 96 1.46 7.63 2.41
CA SER A 96 2.53 6.65 2.17
C SER A 96 3.95 7.21 2.39
N PHE A 97 4.11 8.53 2.27
CA PHE A 97 5.37 9.25 2.45
C PHE A 97 5.68 9.64 3.91
N SER A 98 4.68 9.57 4.79
CA SER A 98 4.79 9.98 6.20
C SER A 98 5.48 8.87 7.01
N ILE A 99 6.78 8.73 6.78
CA ILE A 99 7.60 7.62 7.25
C ILE A 99 8.34 8.02 8.54
N VAL A 100 8.29 7.15 9.55
CA VAL A 100 9.06 7.31 10.79
C VAL A 100 10.55 7.41 10.48
N ASP A 101 11.27 8.25 11.23
CA ASP A 101 12.72 8.46 11.08
C ASP A 101 13.21 8.97 9.70
N SER A 102 12.31 9.31 8.78
CA SER A 102 12.67 10.04 7.56
C SER A 102 13.39 11.34 7.94
N PRO A 103 14.55 11.69 7.33
CA PRO A 103 15.30 12.89 7.70
C PRO A 103 14.45 14.16 7.58
N PRO A 104 14.43 15.04 8.60
CA PRO A 104 13.75 16.33 8.49
C PRO A 104 14.55 17.31 7.62
N LEU A 105 13.95 18.46 7.32
CA LEU A 105 14.67 19.56 6.67
C LEU A 105 15.84 20.05 7.56
N PRO A 106 16.97 20.49 6.97
CA PRO A 106 18.12 20.97 7.74
C PRO A 106 17.73 22.06 8.74
N GLY A 107 18.08 21.86 10.01
CA GLY A 107 17.82 22.82 11.08
C GLY A 107 16.35 22.92 11.53
N VAL A 108 15.46 22.03 11.07
CA VAL A 108 14.04 22.04 11.42
C VAL A 108 13.68 20.73 12.13
N GLN A 109 13.07 20.82 13.31
CA GLN A 109 12.45 19.67 13.94
C GLN A 109 11.12 19.36 13.25
N ARG A 110 10.92 18.11 12.80
CA ARG A 110 9.61 17.68 12.25
C ARG A 110 8.62 17.49 13.40
N LEU A 111 7.44 18.11 13.26
CA LEU A 111 6.33 18.09 14.21
C LEU A 111 5.04 17.72 13.47
N THR A 112 4.88 16.42 13.22
CA THR A 112 3.69 15.84 12.59
C THR A 112 3.54 14.37 12.98
N PHE A 113 2.42 13.75 12.61
CA PHE A 113 2.20 12.32 12.79
C PHE A 113 2.84 11.51 11.66
N TYR A 114 3.31 10.31 12.00
CA TYR A 114 3.84 9.33 11.06
C TYR A 114 2.81 8.23 10.81
N ASN A 115 2.74 7.75 9.57
CA ASN A 115 1.77 6.73 9.15
C ASN A 115 2.43 5.42 8.73
N GLN A 116 3.70 5.46 8.32
CA GLN A 116 4.42 4.32 7.76
C GLN A 116 5.77 4.10 8.46
N GLU A 117 6.23 2.85 8.46
CA GLU A 117 7.59 2.47 8.87
C GLU A 117 8.48 2.17 7.64
N ASP A 118 7.86 1.73 6.55
CA ASP A 118 8.52 1.36 5.30
C ASP A 118 8.64 2.54 4.33
N SER A 119 9.74 2.59 3.58
CA SER A 119 9.85 3.45 2.40
C SER A 119 8.75 3.13 1.37
N VAL A 120 8.44 4.07 0.47
CA VAL A 120 7.44 3.83 -0.57
C VAL A 120 7.87 2.67 -1.47
N THR A 121 9.14 2.58 -1.83
CA THR A 121 9.70 1.42 -2.53
C THR A 121 9.39 0.10 -1.79
N ASN A 122 9.64 0.04 -0.48
CA ASN A 122 9.37 -1.17 0.30
C ASN A 122 7.87 -1.47 0.41
N GLN A 123 7.02 -0.46 0.57
CA GLN A 123 5.56 -0.63 0.54
C GLN A 123 5.12 -1.34 -0.76
N LEU A 124 5.62 -0.89 -1.91
CA LEU A 124 5.31 -1.49 -3.22
C LEU A 124 5.82 -2.93 -3.35
N LEU A 125 7.07 -3.19 -2.92
CA LEU A 125 7.66 -4.53 -2.89
C LEU A 125 6.89 -5.48 -1.94
N ASN A 126 6.34 -4.92 -0.86
CA ASN A 126 5.53 -5.62 0.12
C ASN A 126 4.07 -5.86 -0.33
N GLY A 127 3.71 -5.49 -1.55
CA GLY A 127 2.41 -5.80 -2.16
C GLY A 127 1.37 -4.67 -2.08
N VAL A 128 1.75 -3.47 -1.63
CA VAL A 128 0.91 -2.27 -1.75
C VAL A 128 0.72 -1.93 -3.23
N ARG A 129 -0.51 -1.62 -3.64
CA ARG A 129 -0.87 -1.24 -5.01
C ARG A 129 -1.64 0.09 -5.08
N GLY A 130 -1.87 0.72 -3.94
CA GLY A 130 -2.36 2.10 -3.87
C GLY A 130 -1.59 2.95 -2.87
N LEU A 131 -1.35 4.21 -3.20
CA LEU A 131 -0.68 5.18 -2.35
C LEU A 131 -1.57 6.41 -2.18
N MET A 132 -1.80 6.85 -0.95
CA MET A 132 -2.40 8.17 -0.66
C MET A 132 -1.29 9.16 -0.37
N LEU A 133 -1.31 10.30 -1.07
CA LEU A 133 -0.28 11.32 -1.02
C LEU A 133 -0.91 12.71 -0.84
N ASP A 134 -0.46 13.44 0.17
CA ASP A 134 -0.87 14.83 0.38
C ASP A 134 0.13 15.73 -0.34
N MET A 135 -0.32 16.41 -1.40
CA MET A 135 0.54 17.22 -2.25
C MET A 135 0.23 18.70 -2.07
N TYR A 136 1.26 19.47 -1.72
CA TYR A 136 1.17 20.91 -1.47
C TYR A 136 2.15 21.68 -2.35
N GLU A 137 1.80 22.92 -2.68
CA GLU A 137 2.78 23.90 -3.12
C GLU A 137 3.63 24.37 -1.95
N PHE A 138 4.94 24.20 -2.08
CA PHE A 138 5.88 24.57 -1.03
C PHE A 138 7.27 24.82 -1.61
N ASN A 139 7.95 25.88 -1.15
CA ASN A 139 9.30 26.23 -1.59
C ASN A 139 9.48 26.24 -3.13
N GLY A 140 8.46 26.68 -3.88
CA GLY A 140 8.50 26.80 -5.33
C GLY A 140 8.38 25.48 -6.12
N ASP A 141 8.04 24.35 -5.47
CA ASP A 141 7.73 23.08 -6.13
C ASP A 141 6.55 22.38 -5.42
N ILE A 142 6.21 21.17 -5.85
CA ILE A 142 5.20 20.33 -5.22
C ILE A 142 5.87 19.37 -4.22
N TRP A 143 5.42 19.44 -2.98
CA TRP A 143 5.97 18.69 -1.85
C TRP A 143 4.94 17.77 -1.22
N LEU A 144 5.46 16.75 -0.56
CA LEU A 144 4.69 15.89 0.32
C LEU A 144 4.81 16.41 1.75
N CYS A 145 3.67 16.75 2.35
CA CYS A 145 3.60 17.32 3.69
C CYS A 145 2.45 16.69 4.46
N HIS A 146 2.66 16.36 5.73
CA HIS A 146 1.57 15.92 6.59
C HIS A 146 1.15 17.11 7.45
N SER A 147 0.25 17.92 6.92
CA SER A 147 -0.02 19.27 7.41
C SER A 147 -1.51 19.55 7.62
N PHE A 148 -1.88 20.81 7.84
CA PHE A 148 -3.25 21.20 8.15
C PHE A 148 -3.62 22.51 7.47
N ARG A 149 -4.93 22.75 7.31
CA ARG A 149 -5.52 23.98 6.73
C ARG A 149 -5.04 24.27 5.29
N GLY A 150 -4.68 23.24 4.54
CA GLY A 150 -4.26 23.38 3.15
C GLY A 150 -2.94 24.12 2.94
N GLN A 151 -2.08 24.21 3.96
CA GLN A 151 -0.78 24.83 3.87
C GLN A 151 0.31 23.85 4.31
N CYS A 152 1.44 23.80 3.57
CA CYS A 152 2.62 23.10 4.04
C CYS A 152 3.56 24.05 4.80
N TYR A 153 4.07 23.59 5.94
CA TYR A 153 5.09 24.27 6.73
C TYR A 153 6.39 23.47 6.75
N ASN A 154 7.52 24.16 6.98
CA ASN A 154 8.85 23.54 7.11
C ASN A 154 8.84 22.35 8.10
N PHE A 155 8.15 22.48 9.24
CA PHE A 155 8.09 21.45 10.28
C PHE A 155 7.12 20.29 9.97
N THR A 156 6.33 20.39 8.90
CA THR A 156 5.41 19.32 8.42
C THR A 156 5.86 18.70 7.10
N ALA A 157 6.89 19.26 6.46
CA ALA A 157 7.39 18.82 5.18
C ALA A 157 8.23 17.53 5.30
N PHE A 158 8.06 16.64 4.33
CA PHE A 158 8.88 15.45 4.18
C PHE A 158 9.90 15.63 3.07
N GLN A 159 9.44 15.71 1.82
CA GLN A 159 10.31 15.82 0.65
C GLN A 159 9.55 16.33 -0.58
N PRO A 160 10.24 16.77 -1.65
CA PRO A 160 9.64 17.00 -2.94
C PRO A 160 8.90 15.76 -3.47
N ALA A 161 7.70 15.91 -3.98
CA ALA A 161 6.85 14.80 -4.43
C ALA A 161 7.46 14.01 -5.59
N ILE A 162 8.30 14.66 -6.41
CA ILE A 162 9.03 14.04 -7.52
C ILE A 162 9.88 12.83 -7.09
N ASN A 163 10.42 12.84 -5.86
CA ASN A 163 11.25 11.74 -5.38
C ASN A 163 10.42 10.46 -5.21
N THR A 164 9.28 10.56 -4.53
CA THR A 164 8.35 9.43 -4.36
C THR A 164 7.77 8.97 -5.69
N LEU A 165 7.45 9.88 -6.61
CA LEU A 165 6.97 9.50 -7.95
C LEU A 165 8.05 8.77 -8.77
N LYS A 166 9.33 9.10 -8.59
CA LYS A 166 10.44 8.33 -9.20
C LYS A 166 10.58 6.93 -8.62
N GLU A 167 10.29 6.73 -7.33
CA GLU A 167 10.20 5.38 -6.76
C GLU A 167 9.09 4.56 -7.44
N VAL A 168 7.94 5.18 -7.68
CA VAL A 168 6.82 4.55 -8.40
C VAL A 168 7.18 4.25 -9.86
N GLU A 169 7.85 5.17 -10.56
CA GLU A 169 8.29 4.94 -11.94
C GLU A 169 9.28 3.78 -12.02
N ALA A 170 10.27 3.75 -11.14
CA ALA A 170 11.25 2.67 -11.06
C ALA A 170 10.57 1.33 -10.80
N PHE A 171 9.58 1.28 -9.91
CA PHE A 171 8.80 0.08 -9.64
C PHE A 171 8.01 -0.38 -10.88
N LEU A 172 7.24 0.51 -11.52
CA LEU A 172 6.45 0.17 -12.71
C LEU A 172 7.33 -0.25 -13.90
N SER A 173 8.52 0.34 -14.03
CA SER A 173 9.50 0.01 -15.06
C SER A 173 10.06 -1.41 -14.86
N GLN A 174 10.41 -1.76 -13.62
CA GLN A 174 10.94 -3.09 -13.29
C GLN A 174 9.86 -4.18 -13.26
N ASN A 175 8.60 -3.81 -13.07
CA ASN A 175 7.48 -4.74 -12.92
C ASN A 175 6.39 -4.46 -13.98
N PRO A 176 6.56 -4.96 -15.22
CA PRO A 176 5.70 -4.59 -16.35
C PRO A 176 4.25 -5.09 -16.22
N SER A 177 3.98 -6.08 -15.37
CA SER A 177 2.64 -6.61 -15.12
C SER A 177 1.90 -5.93 -13.96
N GLU A 178 2.53 -4.97 -13.29
CA GLU A 178 1.97 -4.32 -12.10
C GLU A 178 1.20 -3.06 -12.45
N ILE A 179 0.18 -2.78 -11.63
CA ILE A 179 -0.66 -1.58 -11.69
C ILE A 179 -0.58 -0.84 -10.36
N ILE A 180 -0.48 0.49 -10.41
CA ILE A 180 -0.46 1.36 -9.23
C ILE A 180 -1.61 2.36 -9.29
N THR A 181 -2.22 2.61 -8.14
CA THR A 181 -3.16 3.71 -7.94
C THR A 181 -2.54 4.78 -7.04
N ILE A 182 -2.64 6.04 -7.41
CA ILE A 182 -2.27 7.17 -6.56
C ILE A 182 -3.51 8.03 -6.31
N ILE A 183 -3.80 8.30 -5.04
CA ILE A 183 -4.90 9.13 -4.59
C ILE A 183 -4.28 10.36 -3.93
N ILE A 184 -4.62 11.55 -4.41
CA ILE A 184 -3.96 12.79 -4.02
C ILE A 184 -4.92 13.64 -3.20
N GLU A 185 -4.57 13.91 -1.93
CA GLU A 185 -5.13 15.04 -1.21
C GLU A 185 -4.44 16.31 -1.73
N ASP A 186 -5.16 17.05 -2.57
CA ASP A 186 -4.59 17.99 -3.52
C ASP A 186 -4.73 19.44 -3.05
N TYR A 187 -3.60 20.02 -2.66
CA TYR A 187 -3.42 21.45 -2.34
C TYR A 187 -2.50 22.14 -3.35
N VAL A 188 -2.46 21.65 -4.59
CA VAL A 188 -1.69 22.26 -5.69
C VAL A 188 -2.60 23.16 -6.51
N HIS A 189 -2.32 24.46 -6.53
CA HIS A 189 -3.16 25.47 -7.19
C HIS A 189 -2.65 25.86 -8.59
N THR A 190 -1.38 25.61 -8.87
CA THR A 190 -0.72 25.89 -10.15
C THR A 190 -1.39 25.07 -11.23
N PRO A 191 -1.92 25.70 -12.29
CA PRO A 191 -2.54 25.00 -13.39
C PRO A 191 -1.62 23.94 -13.98
N LYS A 192 -2.13 22.71 -14.14
CA LYS A 192 -1.39 21.53 -14.62
C LYS A 192 -0.17 21.15 -13.76
N GLY A 193 -0.08 21.63 -12.52
CA GLY A 193 1.02 21.34 -11.61
C GLY A 193 1.22 19.83 -11.42
N LEU A 194 0.12 19.09 -11.20
CA LEU A 194 0.15 17.63 -11.07
C LEU A 194 0.56 16.95 -12.38
N SER A 195 -0.11 17.23 -13.51
CA SER A 195 0.21 16.58 -14.78
C SER A 195 1.66 16.81 -15.21
N ASN A 196 2.18 18.03 -15.01
CA ASN A 196 3.58 18.35 -15.28
C ASN A 196 4.53 17.61 -14.33
N LEU A 197 4.19 17.49 -13.05
CA LEU A 197 4.98 16.72 -12.08
C LEU A 197 5.07 15.24 -12.47
N PHE A 198 3.96 14.62 -12.84
CA PHE A 198 3.93 13.20 -13.25
C PHE A 198 4.66 12.98 -14.57
N ALA A 199 4.54 13.89 -15.54
CA ALA A 199 5.32 13.84 -16.77
C ALA A 199 6.83 13.98 -16.49
N ARG A 200 7.26 14.92 -15.62
CA ARG A 200 8.66 15.03 -15.18
C ARG A 200 9.16 13.78 -14.47
N ALA A 201 8.28 13.05 -13.79
CA ALA A 201 8.60 11.77 -13.16
C ALA A 201 8.70 10.61 -14.17
N GLY A 202 8.25 10.79 -15.42
CA GLY A 202 8.18 9.74 -16.43
C GLY A 202 6.99 8.78 -16.24
N LEU A 203 5.95 9.21 -15.55
CA LEU A 203 4.78 8.38 -15.23
C LEU A 203 3.62 8.55 -16.23
N ASP A 204 3.65 9.58 -17.06
CA ASP A 204 2.65 9.88 -18.10
C ASP A 204 2.46 8.72 -19.10
N LYS A 205 3.54 8.01 -19.44
CA LYS A 205 3.50 6.80 -20.29
C LYS A 205 2.67 5.64 -19.71
N TYR A 206 2.37 5.66 -18.41
CA TYR A 206 1.56 4.65 -17.74
C TYR A 206 0.13 5.11 -17.44
N TRP A 207 -0.17 6.39 -17.66
CA TRP A 207 -1.37 7.05 -17.15
C TRP A 207 -2.66 6.51 -17.77
N PHE A 208 -3.60 6.05 -16.94
CA PHE A 208 -4.93 5.65 -17.38
C PHE A 208 -5.82 6.89 -17.58
N PRO A 209 -6.27 7.20 -18.82
CA PRO A 209 -6.96 8.46 -19.10
C PRO A 209 -8.42 8.44 -18.65
N VAL A 210 -8.91 9.59 -18.17
CA VAL A 210 -10.32 9.80 -17.76
C VAL A 210 -11.31 9.41 -18.86
N SER A 211 -10.97 9.63 -20.13
CA SER A 211 -11.83 9.27 -21.27
C SER A 211 -12.11 7.78 -21.40
N LYS A 212 -11.28 6.92 -20.80
CA LYS A 212 -11.46 5.46 -20.76
C LYS A 212 -12.01 4.96 -19.41
N MET A 213 -12.22 5.84 -18.43
CA MET A 213 -12.74 5.43 -17.13
C MET A 213 -14.24 5.11 -17.23
N PRO A 214 -14.68 3.97 -16.67
CA PRO A 214 -16.09 3.59 -16.68
C PRO A 214 -16.92 4.57 -15.85
N ARG A 215 -18.23 4.60 -16.13
CA ARG A 215 -19.19 5.48 -15.46
C ARG A 215 -20.28 4.63 -14.81
N LYS A 216 -20.96 5.19 -13.81
CA LYS A 216 -22.17 4.59 -13.19
C LYS A 216 -21.99 3.16 -12.67
N GLY A 217 -20.77 2.79 -12.26
CA GLY A 217 -20.48 1.47 -11.69
C GLY A 217 -20.23 0.36 -12.71
N ASP A 218 -20.10 0.70 -14.00
CA ASP A 218 -19.66 -0.24 -15.02
C ASP A 218 -18.27 -0.82 -14.69
N ASP A 219 -17.99 -2.01 -15.23
CA ASP A 219 -16.72 -2.67 -15.04
C ASP A 219 -15.59 -1.89 -15.71
N TRP A 220 -14.46 -1.81 -15.01
CA TRP A 220 -13.21 -1.31 -15.59
C TRP A 220 -12.67 -2.33 -16.60
N PRO A 221 -11.77 -1.92 -17.51
CA PRO A 221 -10.98 -2.91 -18.25
C PRO A 221 -10.34 -3.91 -17.30
N THR A 222 -10.13 -5.13 -17.80
CA THR A 222 -9.42 -6.15 -17.04
C THR A 222 -8.00 -5.68 -16.75
N VAL A 223 -7.42 -6.14 -15.65
CA VAL A 223 -6.02 -5.83 -15.32
C VAL A 223 -5.08 -6.23 -16.46
N ASN A 224 -5.38 -7.34 -17.16
CA ASN A 224 -4.59 -7.79 -18.30
C ASN A 224 -4.64 -6.79 -19.47
N GLU A 225 -5.83 -6.26 -19.80
CA GLU A 225 -5.97 -5.25 -20.86
C GLU A 225 -5.26 -3.94 -20.50
N MET A 226 -5.35 -3.51 -19.24
CA MET A 226 -4.63 -2.33 -18.73
C MET A 226 -3.11 -2.51 -18.87
N VAL A 227 -2.60 -3.67 -18.47
CA VAL A 227 -1.17 -4.02 -18.60
C VAL A 227 -0.74 -4.07 -20.07
N GLN A 228 -1.49 -4.75 -20.93
CA GLN A 228 -1.19 -4.87 -22.37
C GLN A 228 -1.15 -3.52 -23.08
N GLN A 229 -2.02 -2.58 -22.68
CA GLN A 229 -2.03 -1.22 -23.21
C GLN A 229 -1.04 -0.28 -22.50
N ASN A 230 -0.28 -0.80 -21.53
CA ASN A 230 0.60 -0.04 -20.65
C ASN A 230 -0.12 1.10 -19.87
N LEU A 231 -1.44 1.00 -19.65
CA LEU A 231 -2.25 1.94 -18.87
C LEU A 231 -2.32 1.47 -17.41
N ARG A 232 -1.17 1.52 -16.74
CA ARG A 232 -0.90 0.86 -15.45
C ARG A 232 -0.86 1.80 -14.25
N LEU A 233 -1.15 3.09 -14.45
CA LEU A 233 -1.19 4.08 -13.39
C LEU A 233 -2.54 4.79 -13.37
N LEU A 234 -3.32 4.58 -12.31
CA LEU A 234 -4.52 5.37 -12.04
C LEU A 234 -4.17 6.50 -11.10
N VAL A 235 -4.59 7.72 -11.40
CA VAL A 235 -4.35 8.89 -10.54
C VAL A 235 -5.65 9.62 -10.29
N PHE A 236 -5.94 9.83 -9.02
CA PHE A 236 -7.13 10.51 -8.55
C PHE A 236 -6.75 11.73 -7.71
N THR A 237 -7.53 12.81 -7.83
CA THR A 237 -7.39 14.04 -7.04
C THR A 237 -8.66 14.31 -6.22
N SER A 238 -8.49 14.95 -5.05
CA SER A 238 -9.58 15.49 -4.24
C SER A 238 -10.22 16.77 -4.81
N VAL A 239 -9.65 17.39 -5.85
CA VAL A 239 -10.17 18.62 -6.47
C VAL A 239 -11.02 18.32 -7.70
N ALA A 240 -12.32 18.66 -7.63
CA ALA A 240 -13.29 18.31 -8.66
C ALA A 240 -13.05 18.94 -10.04
N SER A 241 -12.58 20.19 -10.10
CA SER A 241 -12.44 20.92 -11.37
C SER A 241 -11.34 20.35 -12.28
N LYS A 242 -10.29 19.77 -11.68
CA LYS A 242 -9.13 19.23 -12.39
C LYS A 242 -9.46 18.07 -13.33
N GLU A 243 -10.57 17.35 -13.12
CA GLU A 243 -10.98 16.33 -14.08
C GLU A 243 -11.34 16.95 -15.44
N ALA A 244 -12.13 18.02 -15.43
CA ALA A 244 -12.56 18.68 -16.65
C ALA A 244 -11.46 19.58 -17.23
N GLU A 245 -10.67 20.22 -16.37
CA GLU A 245 -9.68 21.22 -16.76
C GLU A 245 -8.31 20.61 -17.12
N GLU A 246 -7.92 19.54 -16.44
CA GLU A 246 -6.55 19.00 -16.48
C GLU A 246 -6.48 17.49 -16.79
N GLY A 247 -7.61 16.79 -16.81
CA GLY A 247 -7.67 15.36 -17.08
C GLY A 247 -7.22 14.46 -15.91
N VAL A 248 -7.15 15.00 -14.69
CA VAL A 248 -6.86 14.22 -13.47
C VAL A 248 -8.18 13.80 -12.82
N ALA A 249 -8.40 12.50 -12.66
CA ALA A 249 -9.71 11.96 -12.27
C ALA A 249 -10.15 12.46 -10.89
N TYR A 250 -11.39 12.95 -10.77
CA TYR A 250 -11.91 13.36 -9.47
C TYR A 250 -12.32 12.14 -8.66
N GLN A 251 -11.65 11.91 -7.53
CA GLN A 251 -11.74 10.64 -6.81
C GLN A 251 -13.17 10.24 -6.45
N TRP A 252 -14.00 11.18 -6.00
CA TRP A 252 -15.36 10.92 -5.52
C TRP A 252 -16.36 10.55 -6.63
N LYS A 253 -15.97 10.60 -7.91
CA LYS A 253 -16.75 10.00 -9.01
C LYS A 253 -16.53 8.49 -9.15
N TYR A 254 -15.41 7.96 -8.66
CA TYR A 254 -14.96 6.59 -8.92
C TYR A 254 -14.78 5.75 -7.65
N MET A 255 -14.66 6.39 -6.48
CA MET A 255 -14.51 5.70 -5.20
C MET A 255 -15.42 6.31 -4.12
N VAL A 256 -15.75 5.48 -3.13
CA VAL A 256 -16.47 5.89 -1.92
C VAL A 256 -15.58 5.58 -0.73
N GLU A 257 -15.38 6.56 0.15
CA GLU A 257 -14.75 6.35 1.44
C GLU A 257 -15.83 6.07 2.48
N ASN A 258 -15.72 4.91 3.14
CA ASN A 258 -16.61 4.57 4.25
C ASN A 258 -15.97 5.02 5.56
N GLU A 259 -16.56 6.02 6.21
CA GLU A 259 -16.17 6.41 7.56
C GLU A 259 -16.52 5.29 8.56
N CYS A 260 -15.52 4.76 9.26
CA CYS A 260 -15.77 3.93 10.43
C CYS A 260 -16.14 4.83 11.62
N LYS A 261 -17.41 5.23 11.72
CA LYS A 261 -17.91 5.91 12.93
C LYS A 261 -17.79 4.95 14.11
N ARG A 262 -16.94 5.26 15.07
CA ARG A 262 -16.86 4.53 16.34
C ARG A 262 -18.21 4.66 17.04
N PHE A 263 -19.02 3.61 17.02
CA PHE A 263 -20.22 3.54 17.85
C PHE A 263 -19.78 3.76 19.30
N LYS A 264 -20.15 4.90 19.89
CA LYS A 264 -20.14 5.05 21.34
C LYS A 264 -21.25 4.14 21.85
N PHE A 265 -20.87 3.00 22.43
CA PHE A 265 -21.77 2.36 23.38
C PHE A 265 -21.96 3.38 24.52
N ILE A 266 -23.18 3.86 24.66
CA ILE A 266 -23.61 4.62 25.83
C ILE A 266 -23.79 3.54 26.91
N ASP A 267 -22.91 3.56 27.92
CA ASP A 267 -23.12 2.81 29.16
C ASP A 267 -24.33 3.38 29.93
#